data_AF-A0A1S1P5F2-F1
#
_entry.id   AF-A0A1S1P5F2-F1
#
_cell.length_a   1.000
_cell.length_b   1.000
_cell.length_c   1.000
_cell.angle_alpha   90.00
_cell.angle_beta   90.00
_cell.angle_gamma   90.00
#
_symmetry.space_group_name_H-M   'P 1'
#
loop_
_entity.id
_entity.type
_entity.pdbx_description
1 polymer ?
#
loop_
_entity_poly.entity_id
_entity_poly.type
_entity_poly.pdbx_seq_one_letter_code
_entity_poly.pdbx_strand_id
1 'polypeptide(L)'
;MQSDKSEKPGEVLAELRKRNAALTAKASMDAVKAAIDAEPLHHLRHAAQPGWYPSQPDAFVRPTHTVGAILGVEKVLPPRSADVKRQIVFSNGGTVEDWRKGVAHYASRSTRITLMMGAAFAGPLVRLLGLQSFGVLLFGPPKSGKSTAQIVAGSIVGLRNEEALPNFKATNAALDQIAIQCNDALLPINEAALLGQEGFTKLGPLLYGLSEGKDRTRHDAWNHAVDVGAAGWRLVYVLSSEQSAQELAAHKGMTRAGDVYRCLDVPAVHGGHETIFDRRPKGISEEAFTGCAHKWMDKIRKACELHHGVVFDTYLRGLIKLDDKLKPRAQAYVDEFVGSLNLKGADGAVKHAARNFGVIYAGLRLAMEVGPLDGIGRPGAVRAAIKSCFRDGLKVTRARDTRLAEAKATLHQRLQDTQLPRKEELQPNRDVGFRTFESGIEVVSIRSAEFVRWFEGKPAHLHALLTWLDEQGALRKSHEGKRPIGRGYEWAVTSPRAPGFKGRCIVLRLPIPK
;
A
#
# COMPACT_ATOMS: atom_id res chain seq x y z
N MET A 1 -18.74 -18.22 26.00
CA MET A 1 -17.62 -19.15 25.79
C MET A 1 -18.22 -20.50 25.44
N GLN A 2 -18.51 -20.74 24.15
CA GLN A 2 -18.96 -22.06 23.72
C GLN A 2 -17.72 -22.95 23.68
N SER A 3 -17.62 -23.85 24.66
CA SER A 3 -16.77 -25.01 24.55
C SER A 3 -17.42 -25.91 23.51
N ASP A 4 -16.88 -26.01 22.30
CA ASP A 4 -17.26 -27.08 21.39
C ASP A 4 -16.99 -28.40 22.13
N LYS A 5 -18.05 -29.08 22.56
CA LYS A 5 -17.91 -30.42 23.13
C LYS A 5 -17.31 -31.29 22.04
N SER A 6 -16.21 -31.95 22.36
CA SER A 6 -15.40 -32.68 21.40
C SER A 6 -16.22 -33.68 20.59
N GLU A 7 -15.80 -33.82 19.35
CA GLU A 7 -16.26 -34.73 18.29
C GLU A 7 -16.62 -36.14 18.79
N LYS A 8 -17.49 -36.84 18.05
CA LYS A 8 -17.90 -38.21 18.43
C LYS A 8 -16.65 -39.11 18.51
N PRO A 9 -16.52 -40.01 19.50
CA PRO A 9 -15.31 -40.84 19.66
C PRO A 9 -14.84 -41.58 18.39
N GLY A 10 -15.79 -41.97 17.53
CA GLY A 10 -15.47 -42.60 16.23
C GLY A 10 -14.81 -41.65 15.22
N GLU A 11 -15.18 -40.37 15.21
CA GLU A 11 -14.58 -39.33 14.35
C GLU A 11 -13.15 -39.04 14.81
N VAL A 12 -12.95 -38.89 16.12
CA VAL A 12 -11.63 -38.70 16.73
C VAL A 12 -10.72 -39.90 16.44
N LEU A 13 -11.20 -41.13 16.61
CA LEU A 13 -10.42 -42.33 16.30
C LEU A 13 -10.03 -42.41 14.82
N ALA A 14 -10.94 -42.03 13.91
CA ALA A 14 -10.66 -41.99 12.48
C ALA A 14 -9.58 -40.96 12.13
N GLU A 15 -9.63 -39.77 12.74
CA GLU A 15 -8.64 -38.71 12.52
C GLU A 15 -7.27 -39.09 13.12
N LEU A 16 -7.22 -39.69 14.31
CA LEU A 16 -5.98 -40.20 14.91
C LEU A 16 -5.31 -41.24 14.01
N ARG A 17 -6.09 -42.13 13.38
CA ARG A 17 -5.58 -43.11 12.41
C ARG A 17 -5.03 -42.46 11.14
N LYS A 18 -5.69 -41.43 10.59
CA LYS A 18 -5.16 -40.66 9.45
C LYS A 18 -3.81 -40.02 9.78
N ARG A 19 -3.55 -39.75 11.05
CA ARG A 19 -2.28 -39.21 11.57
C ARG A 19 -1.32 -40.29 12.07
N ASN A 20 -1.49 -41.54 11.63
CA ASN A 20 -0.63 -42.70 11.93
C ASN A 20 -0.59 -43.14 13.40
N ALA A 21 -1.64 -42.86 14.18
CA ALA A 21 -1.75 -43.44 15.52
C ALA A 21 -2.01 -44.96 15.44
N ALA A 22 -1.20 -45.76 16.13
CA ALA A 22 -1.31 -47.22 16.18
C ALA A 22 -2.45 -47.68 17.11
N LEU A 23 -3.71 -47.45 16.70
CA LEU A 23 -4.91 -47.67 17.51
C LEU A 23 -5.81 -48.79 16.95
N THR A 24 -6.00 -49.87 17.72
CA THR A 24 -6.91 -51.00 17.41
C THR A 24 -8.38 -50.66 17.67
N ALA A 25 -9.35 -51.43 17.18
CA ALA A 25 -10.75 -50.94 17.09
C ALA A 25 -11.52 -50.82 18.42
N LYS A 26 -11.45 -51.80 19.34
CA LYS A 26 -12.32 -51.80 20.54
C LYS A 26 -11.70 -51.08 21.74
N ALA A 27 -10.50 -51.50 22.17
CA ALA A 27 -9.81 -50.88 23.30
C ALA A 27 -9.47 -49.40 23.07
N SER A 28 -9.18 -49.01 21.82
CA SER A 28 -8.89 -47.60 21.52
C SER A 28 -10.14 -46.72 21.50
N MET A 29 -11.33 -47.28 21.21
CA MET A 29 -12.59 -46.51 21.29
C MET A 29 -12.92 -46.15 22.73
N ASP A 30 -12.77 -47.10 23.66
CA ASP A 30 -13.01 -46.86 25.08
C ASP A 30 -11.97 -45.87 25.66
N ALA A 31 -10.70 -46.00 25.25
CA ALA A 31 -9.66 -45.05 25.65
C ALA A 31 -9.88 -43.64 25.07
N VAL A 32 -10.31 -43.51 23.82
CA VAL A 32 -10.65 -42.22 23.20
C VAL A 32 -11.86 -41.59 23.89
N LYS A 33 -12.89 -42.38 24.22
CA LYS A 33 -14.04 -41.91 24.96
C LYS A 33 -13.65 -41.44 26.37
N ALA A 34 -12.85 -42.23 27.09
CA ALA A 34 -12.34 -41.85 28.40
C ALA A 34 -11.50 -40.56 28.34
N ALA A 35 -10.69 -40.36 27.29
CA ALA A 35 -9.92 -39.14 27.10
C ALA A 35 -10.78 -37.92 26.75
N ILE A 36 -11.88 -38.10 26.02
CA ILE A 36 -12.89 -37.06 25.74
C ILE A 36 -13.61 -36.65 27.02
N ASP A 37 -13.98 -37.63 27.84
CA ASP A 37 -14.74 -37.41 29.08
C ASP A 37 -13.85 -36.90 30.24
N ALA A 38 -12.53 -37.06 30.14
CA ALA A 38 -11.57 -36.60 31.13
C ALA A 38 -11.47 -35.06 31.15
N GLU A 39 -11.23 -34.51 32.34
CA GLU A 39 -10.97 -33.09 32.49
C GLU A 39 -9.64 -32.73 31.79
N PRO A 40 -9.63 -31.73 30.89
CA PRO A 40 -8.44 -31.38 30.14
C PRO A 40 -7.37 -30.83 31.09
N LEU A 41 -6.14 -31.33 30.96
CA LEU A 41 -4.99 -30.86 31.75
C LEU A 41 -4.64 -29.38 31.49
N HIS A 42 -5.03 -28.85 30.33
CA HIS A 42 -4.73 -27.48 29.91
C HIS A 42 -5.90 -26.84 29.18
N HIS A 43 -6.15 -25.56 29.49
CA HIS A 43 -7.08 -24.72 28.73
C HIS A 43 -6.30 -23.83 27.76
N LEU A 44 -6.39 -24.13 26.47
CA LEU A 44 -5.77 -23.32 25.43
C LEU A 44 -6.77 -22.31 24.87
N ARG A 45 -6.34 -21.04 24.76
CA ARG A 45 -7.13 -19.99 24.11
C ARG A 45 -6.51 -19.61 22.79
N HIS A 46 -7.28 -19.66 21.70
CA HIS A 46 -6.84 -19.13 20.41
C HIS A 46 -7.36 -17.70 20.25
N ALA A 47 -6.49 -16.79 19.78
CA ALA A 47 -6.93 -15.47 19.37
C ALA A 47 -7.79 -15.55 18.11
N ALA A 48 -8.73 -14.63 17.95
CA ALA A 48 -9.56 -14.55 16.75
C ALA A 48 -8.74 -14.13 15.50
N GLN A 49 -7.73 -13.27 15.69
CA GLN A 49 -6.84 -12.77 14.64
C GLN A 49 -5.46 -12.40 15.22
N PRO A 50 -4.41 -12.28 14.37
CA PRO A 50 -3.13 -11.70 14.77
C PRO A 50 -3.22 -10.20 15.10
N GLY A 51 -2.18 -9.66 15.73
CA GLY A 51 -2.07 -8.26 16.14
C GLY A 51 -2.10 -8.07 17.66
N TRP A 52 -2.42 -6.86 18.11
CA TRP A 52 -2.52 -6.56 19.54
C TRP A 52 -3.70 -7.28 20.18
N TYR A 53 -3.41 -8.07 21.20
CA TYR A 53 -4.40 -8.71 22.05
C TYR A 53 -4.66 -7.82 23.27
N PRO A 54 -5.91 -7.40 23.51
CA PRO A 54 -6.24 -6.55 24.65
C PRO A 54 -6.09 -7.33 25.96
N SER A 55 -4.99 -7.09 26.66
CA SER A 55 -4.68 -7.68 27.98
C SER A 55 -3.90 -6.70 28.84
N GLN A 56 -3.74 -7.01 30.13
CA GLN A 56 -2.80 -6.29 30.99
C GLN A 56 -1.78 -7.30 31.56
N PRO A 57 -0.47 -7.15 31.29
CA PRO A 57 0.11 -6.26 30.29
C PRO A 57 -0.35 -6.64 28.85
N ASP A 58 -0.18 -5.73 27.89
CA ASP A 58 -0.50 -6.01 26.48
C ASP A 58 0.33 -7.18 25.93
N ALA A 59 -0.31 -7.99 25.08
CA ALA A 59 0.35 -9.07 24.33
C ALA A 59 0.14 -8.89 22.83
N PHE A 60 1.08 -9.37 22.03
CA PHE A 60 0.98 -9.33 20.57
C PHE A 60 0.94 -10.74 20.00
N VAL A 61 -0.15 -11.08 19.30
CA VAL A 61 -0.31 -12.39 18.66
C VAL A 61 0.25 -12.32 17.25
N ARG A 62 1.31 -13.06 16.97
CA ARG A 62 1.80 -13.27 15.60
C ARG A 62 1.18 -14.52 15.00
N PRO A 63 1.24 -14.70 13.66
CA PRO A 63 0.85 -15.96 13.02
C PRO A 63 1.61 -17.19 13.51
N THR A 64 2.82 -17.01 14.06
CA THR A 64 3.66 -18.12 14.55
C THR A 64 3.58 -18.36 16.05
N HIS A 65 3.40 -17.31 16.85
CA HIS A 65 3.42 -17.37 18.32
C HIS A 65 2.92 -16.05 18.92
N THR A 66 2.72 -16.03 20.24
CA THR A 66 2.37 -14.82 20.99
C THR A 66 3.60 -14.25 21.71
N VAL A 67 3.78 -12.94 21.64
CA VAL A 67 4.84 -12.19 22.33
C VAL A 67 4.20 -11.43 23.50
N GLY A 68 4.76 -11.62 24.70
CA GLY A 68 4.17 -11.10 25.94
C GLY A 68 3.45 -12.17 26.75
N ALA A 69 2.84 -11.77 27.86
CA ALA A 69 2.08 -12.64 28.74
C ALA A 69 0.70 -12.02 29.01
N ILE A 70 -0.29 -12.86 29.24
CA ILE A 70 -1.65 -12.45 29.55
C ILE A 70 -1.96 -12.97 30.95
N LEU A 71 -2.25 -12.07 31.88
CA LEU A 71 -2.53 -12.47 33.26
C LEU A 71 -3.70 -13.47 33.31
N GLY A 72 -3.49 -14.57 34.04
CA GLY A 72 -4.50 -15.62 34.22
C GLY A 72 -4.73 -16.51 32.99
N VAL A 73 -3.97 -16.36 31.91
CA VAL A 73 -4.03 -17.26 30.74
C VAL A 73 -2.67 -17.92 30.54
N GLU A 74 -2.63 -19.25 30.63
CA GLU A 74 -1.41 -20.02 30.45
C GLU A 74 -0.76 -19.74 29.08
N LYS A 75 -1.57 -19.74 28.02
CA LYS A 75 -1.10 -19.45 26.66
C LYS A 75 -2.23 -18.99 25.75
N VAL A 76 -2.01 -17.87 25.06
CA VAL A 76 -2.79 -17.53 23.87
C VAL A 76 -2.04 -18.00 22.63
N LEU A 77 -2.74 -18.79 21.83
CA LEU A 77 -2.25 -19.33 20.57
C LEU A 77 -2.75 -18.47 19.39
N PRO A 78 -2.01 -18.45 18.26
CA PRO A 78 -2.49 -17.86 17.02
C PRO A 78 -3.82 -18.47 16.58
N PRO A 79 -4.60 -17.82 15.69
CA PRO A 79 -5.86 -18.36 15.19
C PRO A 79 -5.71 -19.79 14.67
N ARG A 80 -6.73 -20.64 14.87
CA ARG A 80 -6.73 -21.99 14.32
C ARG A 80 -6.72 -21.90 12.80
N SER A 81 -5.69 -22.49 12.19
CA SER A 81 -5.58 -22.60 10.74
C SER A 81 -6.56 -23.67 10.27
N ALA A 82 -7.77 -23.28 9.86
CA ALA A 82 -8.73 -24.21 9.28
C ALA A 82 -8.25 -24.62 7.88
N ASP A 83 -7.50 -25.72 7.74
CA ASP A 83 -7.10 -26.43 6.50
C ASP A 83 -6.68 -25.61 5.25
N VAL A 84 -6.38 -24.32 5.39
CA VAL A 84 -5.99 -23.46 4.27
C VAL A 84 -4.52 -23.70 3.96
N LYS A 85 -4.22 -24.10 2.72
CA LYS A 85 -2.88 -24.00 2.13
C LYS A 85 -2.34 -22.60 2.42
N ARG A 86 -1.40 -22.47 3.36
CA ARG A 86 -0.89 -21.17 3.82
C ARG A 86 -0.30 -20.41 2.64
N GLN A 87 -0.92 -19.28 2.30
CA GLN A 87 -0.47 -18.42 1.19
C GLN A 87 0.75 -17.57 1.56
N ILE A 88 1.01 -17.38 2.85
CA ILE A 88 2.18 -16.69 3.38
C ILE A 88 2.74 -17.48 4.57
N VAL A 89 4.07 -17.57 4.68
CA VAL A 89 4.75 -18.34 5.72
C VAL A 89 5.70 -17.43 6.49
N PHE A 90 5.33 -17.15 7.74
CA PHE A 90 6.19 -16.45 8.69
C PHE A 90 7.06 -17.44 9.45
N SER A 91 8.30 -17.07 9.71
CA SER A 91 9.20 -17.85 10.55
C SER A 91 10.21 -16.95 11.25
N ASN A 92 10.98 -17.53 12.17
CA ASN A 92 12.09 -16.85 12.81
C ASN A 92 13.38 -17.63 12.51
N GLY A 93 14.46 -16.89 12.28
CA GLY A 93 15.80 -17.44 12.08
C GLY A 93 16.86 -16.48 12.61
N GLY A 94 17.96 -17.04 13.11
CA GLY A 94 19.15 -16.26 13.45
C GLY A 94 19.03 -15.38 14.69
N THR A 95 19.79 -14.28 14.71
CA THR A 95 19.88 -13.36 15.85
C THR A 95 19.66 -11.91 15.42
N VAL A 96 19.24 -11.06 16.35
CA VAL A 96 19.12 -9.61 16.11
C VAL A 96 20.47 -8.98 15.79
N GLU A 97 21.54 -9.45 16.44
CA GLU A 97 22.87 -8.91 16.26
C GLU A 97 23.42 -9.18 14.85
N ASP A 98 23.23 -10.40 14.35
CA ASP A 98 23.65 -10.73 12.99
C ASP A 98 22.77 -10.07 11.93
N TRP A 99 21.46 -9.93 12.19
CA TRP A 99 20.59 -9.11 11.34
C TRP A 99 21.06 -7.66 11.29
N ARG A 100 21.44 -7.08 12.43
CA ARG A 100 21.93 -5.72 12.50
C ARG A 100 23.22 -5.53 11.69
N LYS A 101 24.17 -6.46 11.82
CA LYS A 101 25.44 -6.45 11.07
C LYS A 101 25.25 -6.70 9.56
N GLY A 102 24.44 -7.69 9.20
CA GLY A 102 24.26 -8.14 7.82
C GLY A 102 23.21 -7.38 7.02
N VAL A 103 22.25 -6.74 7.69
CA VAL A 103 21.12 -6.06 7.06
C VAL A 103 21.11 -4.58 7.42
N ALA A 104 20.88 -4.24 8.69
CA ALA A 104 20.64 -2.85 9.12
C ALA A 104 21.84 -1.93 8.83
N HIS A 105 23.06 -2.45 9.00
CA HIS A 105 24.30 -1.73 8.70
C HIS A 105 24.34 -1.25 7.24
N TYR A 106 24.08 -2.13 6.27
CA TYR A 106 24.06 -1.76 4.86
C TYR A 106 22.81 -0.93 4.52
N ALA A 107 21.64 -1.30 5.04
CA ALA A 107 20.39 -0.58 4.87
C ALA A 107 20.48 0.90 5.27
N SER A 108 21.30 1.24 6.27
CA SER A 108 21.54 2.63 6.70
C SER A 108 22.15 3.52 5.61
N ARG A 109 22.67 2.95 4.52
CA ARG A 109 23.20 3.67 3.34
C ARG A 109 22.14 3.99 2.28
N SER A 110 20.88 3.66 2.55
CA SER A 110 19.76 3.96 1.67
C SER A 110 18.63 4.65 2.44
N THR A 111 18.21 5.81 1.97
CA THR A 111 17.01 6.48 2.52
C THR A 111 15.75 5.64 2.29
N ARG A 112 15.64 4.94 1.15
CA ARG A 112 14.48 4.12 0.81
C ARG A 112 14.43 2.82 1.59
N ILE A 113 15.56 2.13 1.79
CA ILE A 113 15.57 0.96 2.68
C ILE A 113 15.26 1.41 4.13
N THR A 114 15.74 2.59 4.55
CA THR A 114 15.37 3.17 5.86
C THR A 114 13.85 3.39 5.96
N LEU A 115 13.21 3.95 4.93
CA LEU A 115 11.75 4.08 4.85
C LEU A 115 11.04 2.73 4.99
N MET A 116 11.51 1.72 4.28
CA MET A 116 10.90 0.38 4.28
C MET A 116 11.05 -0.34 5.62
N MET A 117 12.20 -0.20 6.30
CA MET A 117 12.37 -0.66 7.68
C MET A 117 11.39 0.06 8.62
N GLY A 118 11.25 1.37 8.48
CA GLY A 118 10.32 2.13 9.31
C GLY A 118 8.86 1.76 9.09
N ALA A 119 8.47 1.45 7.85
CA ALA A 119 7.15 0.91 7.55
C ALA A 119 6.88 -0.40 8.31
N ALA A 120 7.90 -1.27 8.44
CA ALA A 120 7.77 -2.50 9.20
C ALA A 120 7.58 -2.25 10.70
N PHE A 121 8.38 -1.34 11.28
CA PHE A 121 8.27 -0.98 12.70
C PHE A 121 7.04 -0.12 13.03
N ALA A 122 6.43 0.51 12.04
CA ALA A 122 5.22 1.31 12.20
C ALA A 122 3.95 0.47 12.39
N GLY A 123 3.91 -0.77 11.88
CA GLY A 123 2.74 -1.66 11.96
C GLY A 123 2.08 -1.70 13.35
N PRO A 124 2.84 -2.06 14.41
CA PRO A 124 2.29 -2.11 15.77
C PRO A 124 1.79 -0.76 16.31
N LEU A 125 2.19 0.36 15.72
CA LEU A 125 1.81 1.69 16.19
C LEU A 125 0.50 2.18 15.56
N VAL A 126 0.04 1.57 14.47
CA VAL A 126 -1.15 2.01 13.71
C VAL A 126 -2.39 2.02 14.60
N ARG A 127 -2.70 0.88 15.26
CA ARG A 127 -3.81 0.79 16.23
C ARG A 127 -3.64 1.77 17.39
N LEU A 128 -2.46 1.80 17.98
CA LEU A 128 -2.16 2.57 19.19
C LEU A 128 -2.42 4.07 19.00
N LEU A 129 -2.07 4.58 17.82
CA LEU A 129 -2.19 5.99 17.45
C LEU A 129 -3.52 6.31 16.74
N GLY A 130 -4.41 5.33 16.57
CA GLY A 130 -5.72 5.50 15.95
C GLY A 130 -5.67 5.77 14.45
N LEU A 131 -4.66 5.25 13.75
CA LEU A 131 -4.56 5.38 12.30
C LEU A 131 -5.34 4.28 11.57
N GLN A 132 -5.75 4.60 10.35
CA GLN A 132 -6.20 3.61 9.36
C GLN A 132 -4.99 2.96 8.69
N SER A 133 -5.23 1.88 7.95
CA SER A 133 -4.20 1.29 7.09
C SER A 133 -3.70 2.30 6.06
N PHE A 134 -2.40 2.29 5.81
CA PHE A 134 -1.76 3.15 4.82
C PHE A 134 -0.56 2.44 4.20
N GLY A 135 -0.03 2.98 3.12
CA GLY A 135 1.11 2.36 2.46
C GLY A 135 2.04 3.28 1.71
N VAL A 136 3.06 2.64 1.16
CA VAL A 136 4.06 3.24 0.29
C VAL A 136 4.24 2.34 -0.92
N LEU A 137 4.17 2.90 -2.11
CA LEU A 137 4.52 2.20 -3.34
C LEU A 137 5.90 2.69 -3.79
N LEU A 138 6.88 1.80 -3.73
CA LEU A 138 8.23 2.07 -4.20
C LEU A 138 8.31 1.78 -5.70
N PHE A 139 8.55 2.79 -6.52
CA PHE A 139 8.62 2.62 -7.98
C PHE A 139 9.93 3.10 -8.60
N GLY A 140 10.30 2.53 -9.73
CA GLY A 140 11.51 2.93 -10.46
C GLY A 140 12.05 1.76 -11.28
N PRO A 141 13.17 1.94 -11.99
CA PRO A 141 13.64 0.98 -13.00
C PRO A 141 13.92 -0.43 -12.46
N PRO A 142 13.98 -1.45 -13.35
CA PRO A 142 14.33 -2.80 -12.95
C PRO A 142 15.72 -2.83 -12.34
N LYS A 143 15.98 -3.78 -11.44
CA LYS A 143 17.28 -3.95 -10.77
C LYS A 143 17.77 -2.77 -9.92
N SER A 144 16.97 -1.71 -9.74
CA SER A 144 17.31 -0.59 -8.85
C SER A 144 17.36 -0.96 -7.35
N GLY A 145 16.84 -2.12 -6.95
CA GLY A 145 16.89 -2.60 -5.56
C GLY A 145 15.56 -2.57 -4.80
N LYS A 146 14.43 -2.36 -5.50
CA LYS A 146 13.08 -2.38 -4.94
C LYS A 146 12.78 -3.66 -4.15
N SER A 147 13.00 -4.83 -4.76
CA SER A 147 12.77 -6.13 -4.11
C SER A 147 13.68 -6.30 -2.89
N THR A 148 14.94 -5.84 -2.95
CA THR A 148 15.84 -5.87 -1.79
C THR A 148 15.27 -5.07 -0.62
N ALA A 149 14.70 -3.88 -0.88
CA ALA A 149 14.05 -3.07 0.14
C ALA A 149 12.84 -3.77 0.79
N GLN A 150 12.03 -4.45 -0.02
CA GLN A 150 10.89 -5.23 0.47
C GLN A 150 11.33 -6.46 1.26
N ILE A 151 12.39 -7.15 0.84
CA ILE A 151 12.97 -8.29 1.58
C ILE A 151 13.50 -7.80 2.93
N VAL A 152 14.16 -6.64 3.00
CA VAL A 152 14.59 -6.06 4.29
C VAL A 152 13.39 -5.83 5.21
N ALA A 153 12.33 -5.18 4.72
CA ALA A 153 11.13 -4.93 5.52
C ALA A 153 10.41 -6.23 5.92
N GLY A 154 10.31 -7.19 4.99
CA GLY A 154 9.73 -8.51 5.20
C GLY A 154 10.51 -9.33 6.24
N SER A 155 11.84 -9.25 6.23
CA SER A 155 12.70 -9.96 7.17
C SER A 155 12.44 -9.54 8.62
N ILE A 156 12.02 -8.29 8.85
CA ILE A 156 11.64 -7.82 10.19
C ILE A 156 10.46 -8.66 10.70
N VAL A 157 9.38 -8.75 9.93
CA VAL A 157 8.14 -9.47 10.31
C VAL A 157 8.21 -10.99 10.13
N GLY A 158 9.30 -11.53 9.59
CA GLY A 158 9.53 -12.99 9.49
C GLY A 158 9.35 -13.58 8.09
N LEU A 159 9.38 -12.76 7.04
CA LEU A 159 9.43 -13.20 5.64
C LEU A 159 10.90 -13.24 5.19
N ARG A 160 11.41 -14.46 4.98
CA ARG A 160 12.85 -14.70 4.84
C ARG A 160 13.45 -14.24 3.50
N ASN A 161 12.68 -14.31 2.42
CA ASN A 161 13.17 -14.10 1.05
C ASN A 161 12.05 -13.62 0.12
N GLU A 162 12.40 -13.41 -1.16
CA GLU A 162 11.47 -12.93 -2.18
C GLU A 162 10.30 -13.91 -2.43
N GLU A 163 10.54 -15.21 -2.37
CA GLU A 163 9.51 -16.25 -2.54
C GLU A 163 8.46 -16.24 -1.42
N ALA A 164 8.85 -15.77 -0.23
CA ALA A 164 7.93 -15.61 0.90
C ALA A 164 7.07 -14.34 0.79
N LEU A 165 7.38 -13.42 -0.13
CA LEU A 165 6.58 -12.21 -0.35
C LEU A 165 5.34 -12.54 -1.18
N PRO A 166 4.13 -12.16 -0.74
CA PRO A 166 2.96 -12.26 -1.59
C PRO A 166 3.12 -11.30 -2.77
N ASN A 167 2.49 -11.63 -3.90
CA ASN A 167 2.59 -10.87 -5.14
C ASN A 167 1.23 -10.82 -5.86
N PHE A 168 1.18 -10.05 -6.94
CA PHE A 168 -0.07 -9.80 -7.67
C PHE A 168 -0.59 -10.98 -8.52
N LYS A 169 0.03 -12.16 -8.47
CA LYS A 169 -0.59 -13.40 -8.98
C LYS A 169 -1.72 -13.90 -8.08
N ALA A 170 -1.72 -13.51 -6.80
CA ALA A 170 -2.81 -13.82 -5.89
C ALA A 170 -4.07 -13.00 -6.23
N THR A 171 -5.25 -13.57 -5.98
CA THR A 171 -6.51 -12.82 -6.11
C THR A 171 -6.63 -11.76 -5.01
N ASN A 172 -7.46 -10.73 -5.20
CA ASN A 172 -7.68 -9.73 -4.15
C ASN A 172 -8.19 -10.37 -2.85
N ALA A 173 -9.09 -11.37 -2.94
CA ALA A 173 -9.56 -12.12 -1.78
C ALA A 173 -8.43 -12.86 -1.04
N ALA A 174 -7.47 -13.43 -1.78
CA ALA A 174 -6.28 -14.03 -1.19
C ALA A 174 -5.41 -12.99 -0.47
N LEU A 175 -5.21 -11.82 -1.08
CA LEU A 175 -4.49 -10.70 -0.46
C LEU A 175 -5.20 -10.15 0.78
N ASP A 176 -6.53 -10.09 0.80
CA ASP A 176 -7.32 -9.70 1.98
C ASP A 176 -7.13 -10.71 3.13
N GLN A 177 -7.12 -12.02 2.86
CA GLN A 177 -6.82 -13.03 3.88
C GLN A 177 -5.38 -12.94 4.41
N ILE A 178 -4.43 -12.54 3.56
CA ILE A 178 -3.06 -12.24 4.00
C ILE A 178 -3.04 -10.96 4.84
N ALA A 179 -3.82 -9.93 4.48
CA ALA A 179 -3.93 -8.68 5.24
C ALA A 179 -4.44 -8.93 6.67
N ILE A 180 -5.40 -9.85 6.86
CA ILE A 180 -5.84 -10.29 8.19
C ILE A 180 -4.69 -10.91 8.99
N GLN A 181 -3.85 -11.73 8.33
CA GLN A 181 -2.67 -12.34 8.99
C GLN A 181 -1.60 -11.30 9.37
N CYS A 182 -1.54 -10.19 8.63
CA CYS A 182 -0.65 -9.06 8.84
C CYS A 182 -1.27 -7.94 9.71
N ASN A 183 -2.38 -8.20 10.42
CA ASN A 183 -3.02 -7.18 11.24
C ASN A 183 -2.07 -6.64 12.33
N ASP A 184 -2.07 -5.32 12.51
CA ASP A 184 -1.14 -4.54 13.32
C ASP A 184 0.36 -4.78 12.96
N ALA A 185 0.66 -5.21 11.73
CA ALA A 185 2.01 -5.49 11.23
C ALA A 185 2.24 -4.95 9.79
N LEU A 186 3.30 -5.40 9.13
CA LEU A 186 3.63 -5.07 7.73
C LEU A 186 2.99 -6.07 6.76
N LEU A 187 2.45 -5.58 5.66
CA LEU A 187 2.14 -6.37 4.47
C LEU A 187 2.98 -5.90 3.25
N PRO A 188 4.09 -6.58 2.92
CA PRO A 188 4.79 -6.34 1.66
C PRO A 188 4.10 -7.08 0.51
N ILE A 189 3.85 -6.41 -0.61
CA ILE A 189 3.30 -7.02 -1.84
C ILE A 189 4.27 -6.76 -3.00
N ASN A 190 4.90 -7.82 -3.50
CA ASN A 190 5.93 -7.72 -4.51
C ASN A 190 5.36 -7.61 -5.94
N GLU A 191 6.03 -6.81 -6.75
CA GLU A 191 5.97 -6.75 -8.20
C GLU A 191 4.59 -6.48 -8.80
N ALA A 192 4.14 -5.22 -8.71
CA ALA A 192 2.92 -4.76 -9.39
C ALA A 192 3.02 -4.86 -10.92
N ALA A 193 4.22 -5.01 -11.50
CA ALA A 193 4.36 -5.27 -12.94
C ALA A 193 3.70 -6.59 -13.37
N LEU A 194 3.48 -7.54 -12.44
CA LEU A 194 2.76 -8.80 -12.72
C LEU A 194 1.29 -8.57 -13.11
N LEU A 195 0.73 -7.38 -12.84
CA LEU A 195 -0.60 -7.00 -13.32
C LEU A 195 -0.63 -6.77 -14.84
N GLY A 196 0.52 -6.62 -15.48
CA GLY A 196 0.65 -6.48 -16.94
C GLY A 196 -0.30 -5.43 -17.51
N GLN A 197 -1.10 -5.83 -18.50
CA GLN A 197 -2.07 -4.94 -19.14
C GLN A 197 -3.21 -4.52 -18.22
N GLU A 198 -3.52 -5.24 -17.14
CA GLU A 198 -4.59 -4.85 -16.23
C GLU A 198 -4.20 -3.60 -15.42
N GLY A 199 -2.91 -3.47 -15.09
CA GLY A 199 -2.30 -2.27 -14.51
C GLY A 199 -3.13 -1.67 -13.37
N PHE A 200 -3.52 -0.39 -13.49
CA PHE A 200 -4.25 0.30 -12.43
C PHE A 200 -5.68 -0.20 -12.21
N THR A 201 -6.31 -0.88 -13.18
CA THR A 201 -7.67 -1.41 -13.03
C THR A 201 -7.76 -2.43 -11.91
N LYS A 202 -6.69 -3.22 -11.66
CA LYS A 202 -6.60 -4.11 -10.50
C LYS A 202 -5.94 -3.46 -9.28
N LEU A 203 -4.93 -2.63 -9.50
CA LEU A 203 -4.18 -2.00 -8.41
C LEU A 203 -5.06 -1.03 -7.60
N GLY A 204 -5.85 -0.18 -8.26
CA GLY A 204 -6.68 0.85 -7.59
C GLY A 204 -7.64 0.27 -6.55
N PRO A 205 -8.50 -0.71 -6.90
CA PRO A 205 -9.39 -1.37 -5.94
C PRO A 205 -8.65 -2.04 -4.78
N LEU A 206 -7.49 -2.66 -5.03
CA LEU A 206 -6.66 -3.25 -3.98
C LEU A 206 -6.13 -2.18 -3.01
N LEU A 207 -5.55 -1.09 -3.52
CA LEU A 207 -5.06 0.02 -2.69
C LEU A 207 -6.17 0.61 -1.81
N TYR A 208 -7.36 0.75 -2.39
CA TYR A 208 -8.54 1.24 -1.69
C TYR A 208 -8.99 0.25 -0.59
N GLY A 209 -9.13 -1.04 -0.91
CA GLY A 209 -9.52 -2.06 0.07
C GLY A 209 -8.53 -2.21 1.22
N LEU A 210 -7.23 -2.27 0.90
CA LEU A 210 -6.17 -2.32 1.90
C LEU A 210 -6.20 -1.11 2.84
N SER A 211 -6.46 0.10 2.30
CA SER A 211 -6.59 1.33 3.09
C SER A 211 -7.84 1.38 3.96
N GLU A 212 -8.95 0.78 3.52
CA GLU A 212 -10.21 0.74 4.30
C GLU A 212 -10.15 -0.23 5.48
N GLY A 213 -9.36 -1.30 5.38
CA GLY A 213 -9.14 -2.20 6.51
C GLY A 213 -10.29 -3.18 6.80
N LYS A 214 -11.12 -3.52 5.81
CA LYS A 214 -12.31 -4.37 5.99
C LYS A 214 -12.28 -5.59 5.06
N ASP A 215 -12.53 -6.78 5.61
CA ASP A 215 -12.74 -8.01 4.83
C ASP A 215 -14.11 -7.97 4.15
N ARG A 216 -14.11 -7.72 2.83
CA ARG A 216 -15.34 -7.67 2.03
C ARG A 216 -15.95 -9.06 1.81
N THR A 217 -15.16 -10.12 1.86
CA THR A 217 -15.62 -11.49 1.54
C THR A 217 -16.44 -12.12 2.66
N ARG A 218 -16.24 -11.69 3.92
CA ARG A 218 -17.01 -12.19 5.07
C ARG A 218 -18.33 -11.47 5.31
N HIS A 219 -18.50 -10.26 4.78
CA HIS A 219 -19.77 -9.52 4.87
C HIS A 219 -20.92 -10.21 4.11
N ASP A 220 -20.63 -10.90 3.00
CA ASP A 220 -21.66 -11.50 2.14
C ASP A 220 -22.04 -12.95 2.52
N ALA A 221 -21.23 -13.64 3.33
CA ALA A 221 -21.32 -15.09 3.47
C ALA A 221 -21.96 -15.61 4.78
N TRP A 222 -21.97 -14.87 5.90
CA TRP A 222 -22.23 -15.47 7.21
C TRP A 222 -23.16 -14.62 8.13
N ASN A 223 -24.40 -15.08 8.30
CA ASN A 223 -25.44 -14.47 9.14
C ASN A 223 -25.52 -15.05 10.57
N HIS A 224 -24.52 -15.80 11.07
CA HIS A 224 -24.54 -16.40 12.41
C HIS A 224 -23.32 -16.01 13.24
N ALA A 225 -23.56 -15.09 14.19
CA ALA A 225 -22.89 -14.89 15.48
C ALA A 225 -21.38 -15.26 15.57
N VAL A 226 -20.52 -14.48 14.90
CA VAL A 226 -19.12 -14.28 15.32
C VAL A 226 -18.83 -12.79 15.28
N ASP A 227 -18.15 -12.29 16.32
CA ASP A 227 -17.87 -10.89 16.59
C ASP A 227 -17.43 -10.12 15.33
N VAL A 228 -18.30 -9.20 14.88
CA VAL A 228 -18.14 -8.35 13.68
C VAL A 228 -16.85 -7.49 13.76
N GLY A 229 -16.24 -7.38 14.95
CA GLY A 229 -14.95 -6.72 15.17
C GLY A 229 -13.70 -7.47 14.69
N ALA A 230 -13.80 -8.76 14.32
CA ALA A 230 -12.66 -9.62 13.95
C ALA A 230 -12.44 -9.83 12.43
N ALA A 231 -13.13 -9.07 11.59
CA ALA A 231 -13.10 -9.21 10.12
C ALA A 231 -12.37 -8.05 9.41
N GLY A 232 -11.36 -7.44 10.04
CA GLY A 232 -10.67 -6.29 9.49
C GLY A 232 -9.18 -6.30 9.77
N TRP A 233 -8.47 -5.35 9.19
CA TRP A 233 -7.04 -5.18 9.40
C TRP A 233 -6.67 -3.70 9.57
N ARG A 234 -5.63 -3.47 10.35
CA ARG A 234 -4.94 -2.18 10.43
C ARG A 234 -3.46 -2.45 10.25
N LEU A 235 -2.90 -2.08 9.11
CA LEU A 235 -1.53 -2.46 8.78
C LEU A 235 -0.82 -1.35 8.00
N VAL A 236 0.49 -1.47 7.91
CA VAL A 236 1.26 -0.72 6.94
C VAL A 236 1.55 -1.66 5.76
N TYR A 237 1.17 -1.27 4.55
CA TYR A 237 1.48 -2.06 3.36
C TYR A 237 2.54 -1.38 2.49
N VAL A 238 3.40 -2.18 1.87
CA VAL A 238 4.44 -1.68 0.98
C VAL A 238 4.44 -2.43 -0.33
N LEU A 239 4.43 -1.70 -1.44
CA LEU A 239 4.40 -2.28 -2.78
C LEU A 239 5.66 -1.93 -3.55
N SER A 240 5.98 -2.72 -4.56
CA SER A 240 6.99 -2.41 -5.56
C SER A 240 6.39 -2.41 -6.97
N SER A 241 6.89 -1.53 -7.83
CA SER A 241 6.43 -1.41 -9.21
C SER A 241 7.53 -0.80 -10.10
N GLU A 242 7.48 -1.02 -11.40
CA GLU A 242 8.32 -0.29 -12.36
C GLU A 242 7.81 1.14 -12.60
N GLN A 243 6.50 1.35 -12.46
CA GLN A 243 5.84 2.64 -12.64
C GLN A 243 5.07 3.04 -11.37
N SER A 244 4.95 4.33 -11.10
CA SER A 244 4.09 4.81 -10.01
C SER A 244 2.63 4.40 -10.23
N ALA A 245 1.84 4.24 -9.15
CA ALA A 245 0.40 4.03 -9.32
C ALA A 245 -0.24 5.20 -10.08
N GLN A 246 0.29 6.42 -9.90
CA GLN A 246 -0.15 7.60 -10.63
C GLN A 246 0.07 7.49 -12.15
N GLU A 247 1.19 6.93 -12.60
CA GLU A 247 1.46 6.67 -14.02
C GLU A 247 0.60 5.53 -14.56
N LEU A 248 0.45 4.45 -13.79
CA LEU A 248 -0.42 3.33 -14.16
C LEU A 248 -1.87 3.79 -14.34
N ALA A 249 -2.38 4.65 -13.45
CA ALA A 249 -3.70 5.24 -13.55
C ALA A 249 -3.83 6.08 -14.82
N ALA A 250 -2.84 6.95 -15.07
CA ALA A 250 -2.82 7.80 -16.26
C ALA A 250 -2.81 6.99 -17.57
N HIS A 251 -2.07 5.88 -17.64
CA HIS A 251 -2.07 4.97 -18.80
C HIS A 251 -3.42 4.32 -19.07
N LYS A 252 -4.28 4.23 -18.06
CA LYS A 252 -5.66 3.74 -18.17
C LYS A 252 -6.71 4.84 -18.31
N GLY A 253 -6.29 6.12 -18.32
CA GLY A 253 -7.21 7.25 -18.21
C GLY A 253 -8.06 7.23 -16.95
N MET A 254 -7.49 6.68 -15.88
CA MET A 254 -8.07 6.67 -14.56
C MET A 254 -7.38 7.71 -13.68
N THR A 255 -8.09 8.15 -12.66
CA THR A 255 -7.63 9.09 -11.66
C THR A 255 -7.49 8.39 -10.32
N ARG A 256 -6.37 8.64 -9.62
CA ARG A 256 -6.24 8.30 -8.20
C ARG A 256 -7.07 9.30 -7.41
N ALA A 257 -8.11 8.85 -6.71
CA ALA A 257 -9.03 9.68 -5.94
C ALA A 257 -9.02 9.21 -4.47
N GLY A 258 -8.59 10.08 -3.56
CA GLY A 258 -8.53 9.80 -2.12
C GLY A 258 -7.44 8.83 -1.65
N ASP A 259 -7.03 7.86 -2.48
CA ASP A 259 -6.00 6.86 -2.18
C ASP A 259 -4.57 7.40 -2.31
N VAL A 260 -4.34 8.46 -3.11
CA VAL A 260 -2.99 8.98 -3.41
C VAL A 260 -2.21 9.43 -2.16
N TYR A 261 -2.94 9.88 -1.13
CA TYR A 261 -2.36 10.31 0.15
C TYR A 261 -2.40 9.21 1.22
N ARG A 262 -3.12 8.11 0.97
CA ARG A 262 -3.10 6.89 1.79
C ARG A 262 -2.00 5.91 1.34
N CYS A 263 -1.67 5.90 0.05
CA CYS A 263 -0.54 5.19 -0.53
C CYS A 263 0.29 6.13 -1.40
N LEU A 264 1.40 6.63 -0.85
CA LEU A 264 2.27 7.57 -1.54
C LEU A 264 3.23 6.82 -2.49
N ASP A 265 3.31 7.28 -3.74
CA ASP A 265 4.25 6.78 -4.73
C ASP A 265 5.64 7.38 -4.45
N VAL A 266 6.62 6.57 -4.04
CA VAL A 266 7.99 7.02 -3.72
C VAL A 266 8.98 6.46 -4.74
N PRO A 267 9.80 7.32 -5.38
CA PRO A 267 10.86 6.84 -6.27
C PRO A 267 11.90 5.99 -5.53
N ALA A 268 12.24 4.84 -6.08
CA ALA A 268 13.21 3.88 -5.56
C ALA A 268 14.62 4.46 -5.54
N VAL A 269 14.97 5.23 -6.57
CA VAL A 269 16.24 5.91 -6.71
C VAL A 269 16.13 7.38 -6.28
N HIS A 270 17.23 7.96 -5.82
CA HIS A 270 17.30 9.33 -5.33
C HIS A 270 18.55 10.02 -5.84
N GLY A 271 18.52 11.34 -5.97
CA GLY A 271 19.73 12.15 -6.16
C GLY A 271 20.53 11.84 -7.44
N GLY A 272 19.91 11.19 -8.44
CA GLY A 272 20.58 10.80 -9.68
C GLY A 272 21.33 9.45 -9.62
N HIS A 273 21.25 8.72 -8.50
CA HIS A 273 21.85 7.40 -8.38
C HIS A 273 21.11 6.34 -9.22
N GLU A 274 21.83 5.31 -9.66
CA GLU A 274 21.26 4.19 -10.44
C GLU A 274 20.57 3.13 -9.56
N THR A 275 20.91 3.08 -8.28
CA THR A 275 20.40 2.09 -7.32
C THR A 275 19.70 2.75 -6.14
N ILE A 276 19.07 1.94 -5.30
CA ILE A 276 18.37 2.36 -4.09
C ILE A 276 19.30 2.97 -3.03
N PHE A 277 20.62 2.78 -3.15
CA PHE A 277 21.61 3.35 -2.25
C PHE A 277 21.97 4.78 -2.67
N ASP A 278 21.87 5.71 -1.72
CA ASP A 278 22.03 7.14 -1.95
C ASP A 278 22.96 7.83 -0.95
N ARG A 279 23.71 7.04 -0.18
CA ARG A 279 24.73 7.52 0.76
C ARG A 279 26.08 6.92 0.38
N ARG A 280 26.67 7.47 -0.68
CA ARG A 280 27.99 7.10 -1.19
C ARG A 280 29.07 7.35 -0.13
N PRO A 281 29.91 6.34 0.20
CA PRO A 281 31.08 6.56 1.04
C PRO A 281 32.05 7.56 0.41
N LYS A 282 32.75 8.34 1.24
CA LYS A 282 33.77 9.30 0.76
C LYS A 282 34.87 8.57 -0.01
N GLY A 283 35.31 9.16 -1.13
CA GLY A 283 36.45 8.67 -1.92
C GLY A 283 36.16 7.54 -2.91
N ILE A 284 34.90 7.12 -3.08
CA ILE A 284 34.50 6.09 -4.06
C ILE A 284 33.89 6.77 -5.28
N SER A 285 34.25 6.42 -6.53
CA SER A 285 33.58 6.96 -7.73
C SER A 285 32.11 6.53 -7.82
N GLU A 286 31.32 7.11 -8.73
CA GLU A 286 29.92 6.71 -8.89
C GLU A 286 29.81 5.26 -9.42
N GLU A 287 30.66 4.89 -10.37
CA GLU A 287 30.70 3.55 -10.96
C GLU A 287 31.09 2.49 -9.91
N ALA A 288 32.12 2.80 -9.10
CA ALA A 288 32.52 1.93 -8.01
C ALA A 288 31.42 1.83 -6.92
N PHE A 289 30.66 2.91 -6.71
CA PHE A 289 29.54 2.92 -5.78
C PHE A 289 28.39 2.03 -6.26
N THR A 290 28.00 2.09 -7.55
CA THR A 290 27.02 1.16 -8.13
C THR A 290 27.47 -0.30 -7.98
N GLY A 291 28.74 -0.60 -8.26
CA GLY A 291 29.31 -1.93 -8.06
C GLY A 291 29.25 -2.40 -6.60
N CYS A 292 29.54 -1.52 -5.65
CA CYS A 292 29.37 -1.80 -4.21
C CYS A 292 27.91 -2.02 -3.82
N ALA A 293 27.00 -1.20 -4.35
CA ALA A 293 25.57 -1.27 -4.07
C ALA A 293 24.99 -2.64 -4.46
N HIS A 294 25.34 -3.17 -5.64
CA HIS A 294 24.93 -4.52 -6.06
C HIS A 294 25.42 -5.61 -5.08
N LYS A 295 26.70 -5.56 -4.69
CA LYS A 295 27.26 -6.48 -3.70
C LYS A 295 26.57 -6.37 -2.34
N TRP A 296 26.17 -5.16 -1.92
CA TRP A 296 25.42 -4.98 -0.69
C TRP A 296 24.01 -5.54 -0.78
N MET A 297 23.33 -5.42 -1.93
CA MET A 297 22.02 -6.06 -2.12
C MET A 297 22.10 -7.57 -1.97
N ASP A 298 23.10 -8.22 -2.58
CA ASP A 298 23.29 -9.67 -2.47
C ASP A 298 23.57 -10.10 -1.01
N LYS A 299 24.43 -9.35 -0.31
CA LYS A 299 24.71 -9.59 1.12
C LYS A 299 23.47 -9.43 1.99
N ILE A 300 22.70 -8.37 1.77
CA ILE A 300 21.46 -8.09 2.50
C ILE A 300 20.47 -9.24 2.29
N ARG A 301 20.26 -9.70 1.05
CA ARG A 301 19.31 -10.78 0.75
C ARG A 301 19.68 -12.07 1.47
N LYS A 302 20.95 -12.47 1.40
CA LYS A 302 21.47 -13.65 2.13
C LYS A 302 21.33 -13.49 3.66
N ALA A 303 21.61 -12.30 4.19
CA ALA A 303 21.46 -12.05 5.62
C ALA A 303 19.98 -12.09 6.07
N CYS A 304 19.05 -11.60 5.24
CA CYS A 304 17.60 -11.68 5.52
C CYS A 304 17.08 -13.12 5.52
N GLU A 305 17.66 -14.01 4.70
CA GLU A 305 17.29 -15.43 4.67
C GLU A 305 17.69 -16.18 5.95
N LEU A 306 18.82 -15.79 6.54
CA LEU A 306 19.38 -16.42 7.75
C LEU A 306 18.86 -15.76 9.02
N HIS A 307 18.54 -14.47 8.95
CA HIS A 307 18.16 -13.65 10.09
C HIS A 307 16.85 -12.92 9.77
N HIS A 308 15.74 -13.43 10.32
CA HIS A 308 14.41 -12.87 10.09
C HIS A 308 13.48 -13.17 11.26
N GLY A 309 12.44 -12.35 11.43
CA GLY A 309 11.38 -12.50 12.43
C GLY A 309 11.80 -12.18 13.86
N VAL A 310 13.05 -12.46 14.24
CA VAL A 310 13.62 -12.24 15.59
C VAL A 310 13.71 -10.75 15.97
N VAL A 311 13.87 -9.89 14.96
CA VAL A 311 13.95 -8.43 15.12
C VAL A 311 12.61 -7.86 15.58
N PHE A 312 11.51 -8.34 14.98
CA PHE A 312 10.18 -7.90 15.35
C PHE A 312 9.77 -8.39 16.74
N ASP A 313 10.15 -9.61 17.14
CA ASP A 313 9.88 -10.08 18.50
C ASP A 313 10.61 -9.23 19.55
N THR A 314 11.86 -8.86 19.26
CA THR A 314 12.64 -7.97 20.13
C THR A 314 12.01 -6.59 20.21
N TYR A 315 11.55 -6.06 19.08
CA TYR A 315 10.83 -4.80 19.02
C TYR A 315 9.55 -4.85 19.86
N LEU A 316 8.69 -5.85 19.65
CA LEU A 316 7.42 -6.03 20.35
C LEU A 316 7.62 -6.17 21.87
N ARG A 317 8.59 -6.98 22.32
CA ARG A 317 8.95 -7.07 23.74
C ARG A 317 9.38 -5.73 24.30
N GLY A 318 10.12 -4.95 23.54
CA GLY A 318 10.52 -3.59 23.88
C GLY A 318 9.32 -2.65 24.02
N LEU A 319 8.37 -2.71 23.08
CA LEU A 319 7.13 -1.91 23.13
C LEU A 319 6.27 -2.27 24.35
N ILE A 320 6.06 -3.56 24.60
CA ILE A 320 5.27 -4.05 25.75
C ILE A 320 5.88 -3.56 27.07
N LYS A 321 7.21 -3.53 27.19
CA LYS A 321 7.91 -3.01 28.38
C LYS A 321 7.74 -1.51 28.61
N LEU A 322 7.41 -0.74 27.58
CA LEU A 322 7.12 0.70 27.73
C LEU A 322 5.74 0.94 28.34
N ASP A 323 4.83 -0.02 28.22
CA ASP A 323 3.49 0.00 28.83
C ASP A 323 2.77 1.34 28.56
N ASP A 324 2.26 2.02 29.59
CA ASP A 324 1.57 3.32 29.49
C ASP A 324 2.41 4.43 28.82
N LYS A 325 3.75 4.30 28.78
CA LYS A 325 4.64 5.29 28.14
C LYS A 325 4.68 5.12 26.62
N LEU A 326 4.26 3.99 26.08
CA LEU A 326 4.40 3.68 24.65
C LEU A 326 3.66 4.70 23.77
N LYS A 327 2.38 4.97 24.06
CA LYS A 327 1.55 5.88 23.25
C LYS A 327 2.04 7.33 23.30
N PRO A 328 2.31 7.94 24.47
CA PRO A 328 2.89 9.28 24.54
C PRO A 328 4.25 9.37 23.80
N ARG A 329 5.09 8.33 23.93
CA ARG A 329 6.40 8.30 23.28
C ARG A 329 6.30 8.23 21.76
N ALA A 330 5.43 7.36 21.24
CA ALA A 330 5.15 7.25 19.82
C ALA A 330 4.60 8.57 19.26
N GLN A 331 3.64 9.19 19.96
CA GLN A 331 3.05 10.48 19.55
C GLN A 331 4.10 11.60 19.51
N ALA A 332 4.98 11.68 20.50
CA ALA A 332 6.06 12.67 20.51
C ALA A 332 6.99 12.56 19.29
N TYR A 333 7.33 11.34 18.85
CA TYR A 333 8.13 11.16 17.64
C TYR A 333 7.36 11.49 16.36
N VAL A 334 6.06 11.21 16.30
CA VAL A 334 5.20 11.66 15.17
C VAL A 334 5.22 13.19 15.08
N ASP A 335 5.00 13.87 16.21
CA ASP A 335 4.95 15.33 16.27
C ASP A 335 6.30 15.96 15.92
N GLU A 336 7.41 15.37 16.39
CA GLU A 336 8.78 15.76 16.02
C GLU A 336 8.97 15.71 14.50
N PHE A 337 8.54 14.63 13.84
CA PHE A 337 8.66 14.50 12.41
C PHE A 337 7.80 15.51 11.65
N VAL A 338 6.51 15.60 12.00
CA VAL A 338 5.55 16.48 11.33
C VAL A 338 5.96 17.94 11.49
N GLY A 339 6.39 18.34 12.69
CA GLY A 339 6.92 19.69 12.96
C GLY A 339 8.13 20.04 12.08
N SER A 340 8.92 19.05 11.68
CA SER A 340 10.08 19.26 10.82
C SER A 340 9.72 19.55 9.35
N LEU A 341 8.49 19.29 8.89
CA LEU A 341 8.13 19.33 7.46
C LEU A 341 7.76 20.72 6.92
N ASN A 342 7.56 21.72 7.78
CA ASN A 342 7.10 23.07 7.41
C ASN A 342 5.86 23.07 6.48
N LEU A 343 4.75 22.49 6.96
CA LEU A 343 3.51 22.30 6.18
C LEU A 343 2.52 23.46 6.31
N LYS A 344 2.99 24.70 6.45
CA LYS A 344 2.10 25.88 6.54
C LYS A 344 1.25 25.97 5.27
N GLY A 345 -0.07 26.07 5.43
CA GLY A 345 -1.03 26.16 4.32
C GLY A 345 -1.25 24.85 3.54
N ALA A 346 -0.64 23.73 3.93
CA ALA A 346 -0.90 22.45 3.28
C ALA A 346 -2.34 21.98 3.54
N ASP A 347 -2.96 21.38 2.52
CA ASP A 347 -4.29 20.79 2.64
C ASP A 347 -4.33 19.61 3.64
N GLY A 348 -5.56 19.16 3.96
CA GLY A 348 -5.78 18.07 4.90
C GLY A 348 -5.16 16.74 4.45
N ALA A 349 -5.05 16.49 3.14
CA ALA A 349 -4.57 15.23 2.61
C ALA A 349 -3.03 15.13 2.71
N VAL A 350 -2.31 16.22 2.44
CA VAL A 350 -0.87 16.32 2.67
C VAL A 350 -0.55 16.20 4.16
N LYS A 351 -1.34 16.82 5.04
CA LYS A 351 -1.19 16.68 6.50
C LYS A 351 -1.43 15.23 6.96
N HIS A 352 -2.41 14.55 6.37
CA HIS A 352 -2.65 13.13 6.64
C HIS A 352 -1.46 12.25 6.22
N ALA A 353 -0.95 12.43 4.99
CA ALA A 353 0.23 11.71 4.52
C ALA A 353 1.47 12.00 5.40
N ALA A 354 1.64 13.25 5.85
CA ALA A 354 2.71 13.62 6.77
C ALA A 354 2.63 12.87 8.11
N ARG A 355 1.41 12.67 8.65
CA ARG A 355 1.21 11.87 9.87
C ARG A 355 1.57 10.40 9.64
N ASN A 356 1.20 9.82 8.50
CA ASN A 356 1.57 8.43 8.14
C ASN A 356 3.10 8.25 8.11
N PHE A 357 3.82 9.19 7.48
CA PHE A 357 5.29 9.19 7.50
C PHE A 357 5.87 9.50 8.89
N GLY A 358 5.16 10.26 9.72
CA GLY A 358 5.49 10.46 11.13
C GLY A 358 5.44 9.16 11.93
N VAL A 359 4.47 8.28 11.66
CA VAL A 359 4.40 6.95 12.30
C VAL A 359 5.51 6.03 11.82
N ILE A 360 5.87 6.09 10.53
CA ILE A 360 7.06 5.42 9.98
C ILE A 360 8.33 5.87 10.72
N TYR A 361 8.48 7.17 10.94
CA TYR A 361 9.59 7.72 11.70
C TYR A 361 9.56 7.28 13.17
N ALA A 362 8.40 7.31 13.82
CA ALA A 362 8.22 6.87 15.21
C ALA A 362 8.61 5.40 15.39
N GLY A 363 8.24 4.52 14.44
CA GLY A 363 8.65 3.12 14.44
C GLY A 363 10.16 2.95 14.45
N LEU A 364 10.89 3.70 13.63
CA LEU A 364 12.36 3.68 13.64
C LEU A 364 12.94 4.22 14.95
N ARG A 365 12.36 5.30 15.50
CA ARG A 365 12.84 5.90 16.76
C ARG A 365 12.66 4.95 17.94
N LEU A 366 11.50 4.30 18.02
CA LEU A 366 11.26 3.26 19.04
C LEU A 366 12.16 2.05 18.82
N ALA A 367 12.38 1.60 17.58
CA ALA A 367 13.29 0.51 17.29
C ALA A 367 14.75 0.80 17.69
N MET A 368 15.18 2.07 17.63
CA MET A 368 16.47 2.50 18.17
C MET A 368 16.48 2.52 19.69
N GLU A 369 15.38 2.94 20.33
CA GLU A 369 15.26 3.07 21.79
C GLU A 369 15.16 1.72 22.51
N VAL A 370 14.46 0.75 21.91
CA VAL A 370 14.19 -0.55 22.56
C VAL A 370 15.10 -1.69 22.08
N GLY A 371 16.09 -1.40 21.23
CA GLY A 371 17.18 -2.33 20.91
C GLY A 371 17.32 -2.80 19.45
N PRO A 372 16.25 -3.09 18.66
CA PRO A 372 16.40 -3.64 17.30
C PRO A 372 17.38 -2.88 16.39
N LEU A 373 17.41 -1.56 16.48
CA LEU A 373 18.30 -0.66 15.73
C LEU A 373 19.34 0.03 16.62
N ASP A 374 19.68 -0.55 17.77
CA ASP A 374 20.75 -0.02 18.63
C ASP A 374 22.06 0.13 17.84
N GLY A 375 22.72 1.29 18.00
CA GLY A 375 23.91 1.66 17.23
C GLY A 375 23.72 1.89 15.72
N ILE A 376 22.52 1.74 15.16
CA ILE A 376 22.26 1.94 13.72
C ILE A 376 21.69 3.32 13.44
N GLY A 377 22.51 4.12 12.75
CA GLY A 377 22.13 5.48 12.34
C GLY A 377 22.00 6.44 13.51
N ARG A 378 21.68 7.70 13.19
CA ARG A 378 21.42 8.76 14.19
C ARG A 378 19.99 9.27 14.03
N PRO A 379 19.33 9.73 15.12
CA PRO A 379 17.96 10.23 15.06
C PRO A 379 17.72 11.24 13.94
N GLY A 380 18.63 12.22 13.79
CA GLY A 380 18.56 13.23 12.73
C GLY A 380 18.76 12.68 11.32
N ALA A 381 19.62 11.68 11.14
CA ALA A 381 19.87 11.05 9.84
C ALA A 381 18.68 10.17 9.39
N VAL A 382 18.01 9.51 10.33
CA VAL A 382 16.76 8.79 10.09
C VAL A 382 15.64 9.77 9.74
N ARG A 383 15.49 10.86 10.51
CA ARG A 383 14.49 11.91 10.23
C ARG A 383 14.68 12.50 8.83
N ALA A 384 15.93 12.80 8.47
CA ALA A 384 16.27 13.31 7.14
C ALA A 384 15.95 12.30 6.02
N ALA A 385 16.17 11.00 6.24
CA ALA A 385 15.80 9.96 5.27
C ALA A 385 14.30 9.94 5.00
N ILE A 386 13.48 9.83 6.06
CA ILE A 386 12.02 9.76 5.94
C ILE A 386 11.47 11.06 5.34
N LYS A 387 12.03 12.21 5.72
CA LYS A 387 11.68 13.51 5.15
C LYS A 387 12.02 13.62 3.66
N SER A 388 13.14 13.05 3.23
CA SER A 388 13.51 13.00 1.81
C SER A 388 12.51 12.16 1.01
N CYS A 389 12.19 10.95 1.49
CA CYS A 389 11.20 10.08 0.86
C CYS A 389 9.80 10.72 0.78
N PHE A 390 9.35 11.36 1.87
CA PHE A 390 8.07 12.08 1.89
C PHE A 390 8.02 13.20 0.84
N ARG A 391 9.08 14.01 0.78
CA ARG A 391 9.18 15.11 -0.20
C ARG A 391 9.18 14.61 -1.63
N ASP A 392 9.92 13.54 -1.91
CA ASP A 392 9.96 12.97 -3.26
C ASP A 392 8.60 12.36 -3.64
N GLY A 393 7.90 11.70 -2.71
CA GLY A 393 6.55 11.22 -2.98
C GLY A 393 5.55 12.36 -3.23
N LEU A 394 5.63 13.46 -2.49
CA LEU A 394 4.79 14.64 -2.76
C LEU A 394 5.08 15.26 -4.14
N LYS A 395 6.33 15.24 -4.63
CA LYS A 395 6.64 15.73 -5.98
C LYS A 395 5.94 14.90 -7.05
N VAL A 396 5.89 13.58 -6.89
CA VAL A 396 5.19 12.66 -7.80
C VAL A 396 3.70 12.97 -7.84
N THR A 397 3.07 13.17 -6.67
CA THR A 397 1.66 13.55 -6.57
C THR A 397 1.40 14.92 -7.22
N ARG A 398 2.20 15.93 -6.88
CA ARG A 398 2.05 17.31 -7.39
C ARG A 398 2.29 17.44 -8.89
N ALA A 399 3.17 16.64 -9.48
CA ALA A 399 3.43 16.68 -10.92
C ALA A 399 2.16 16.43 -11.76
N ARG A 400 1.20 15.66 -11.22
CA ARG A 400 -0.12 15.48 -11.84
C ARG A 400 -0.99 16.74 -11.69
N ASP A 401 -1.01 17.35 -10.51
CA ASP A 401 -1.79 18.56 -10.25
C ASP A 401 -1.29 19.71 -11.12
N THR A 402 0.02 19.88 -11.26
CA THR A 402 0.63 20.85 -12.17
C THR A 402 0.24 20.57 -13.63
N ARG A 403 0.27 19.31 -14.07
CA ARG A 403 -0.13 18.93 -15.43
C ARG A 403 -1.59 19.31 -15.72
N LEU A 404 -2.51 19.01 -14.81
CA LEU A 404 -3.91 19.38 -14.96
C LEU A 404 -4.10 20.90 -14.91
N ALA A 405 -3.41 21.59 -14.00
CA ALA A 405 -3.47 23.05 -13.90
C ALA A 405 -2.98 23.74 -15.18
N GLU A 406 -1.83 23.32 -15.72
CA GLU A 406 -1.31 23.79 -17.01
C GLU A 406 -2.29 23.50 -18.15
N ALA A 407 -2.90 22.31 -18.17
CA ALA A 407 -3.85 21.93 -19.19
C ALA A 407 -5.14 22.77 -19.12
N LYS A 408 -5.64 23.04 -17.90
CA LYS A 408 -6.77 23.96 -17.65
C LYS A 408 -6.45 25.38 -18.10
N ALA A 409 -5.24 25.87 -17.80
CA ALA A 409 -4.78 27.19 -18.23
C ALA A 409 -4.72 27.29 -19.77
N THR A 410 -4.17 26.27 -20.44
CA THR A 410 -4.17 26.17 -21.91
C THR A 410 -5.59 26.15 -22.48
N LEU A 411 -6.51 25.36 -21.90
CA LEU A 411 -7.90 25.34 -22.33
C LEU A 411 -8.56 26.72 -22.21
N HIS A 412 -8.41 27.36 -21.05
CA HIS A 412 -9.01 28.65 -20.78
C HIS A 412 -8.50 29.72 -21.76
N GLN A 413 -7.18 29.81 -21.93
CA GLN A 413 -6.55 30.72 -22.88
C GLN A 413 -7.03 30.44 -24.32
N ARG A 414 -7.04 29.17 -24.75
CA ARG A 414 -7.45 28.83 -26.12
C ARG A 414 -8.93 29.07 -26.40
N LEU A 415 -9.81 28.88 -25.40
CA LEU A 415 -11.23 29.23 -25.52
C LEU A 415 -11.48 30.74 -25.62
N GLN A 416 -10.56 31.57 -25.13
CA GLN A 416 -10.58 33.03 -25.27
C GLN A 416 -10.00 33.48 -26.62
N ASP A 417 -8.85 32.93 -27.01
CA ASP A 417 -8.12 33.35 -28.20
C ASP A 417 -8.75 32.82 -29.51
N THR A 418 -9.45 31.69 -29.45
CA THR A 418 -10.06 31.07 -30.63
C THR A 418 -11.40 31.73 -30.92
N GLN A 419 -11.52 32.36 -32.09
CA GLN A 419 -12.80 32.82 -32.60
C GLN A 419 -13.71 31.62 -32.90
N LEU A 420 -14.83 31.57 -32.18
CA LEU A 420 -15.84 30.53 -32.32
C LEU A 420 -17.18 31.25 -32.56
N PRO A 421 -17.61 31.36 -33.84
CA PRO A 421 -18.84 32.05 -34.19
C PRO A 421 -20.06 31.33 -33.62
N ARG A 422 -21.20 32.01 -33.62
CA ARG A 422 -22.49 31.34 -33.37
C ARG A 422 -22.77 30.36 -34.50
N LYS A 423 -23.54 29.31 -34.21
CA LYS A 423 -23.89 28.27 -35.20
C LYS A 423 -24.52 28.84 -36.48
N GLU A 424 -25.24 29.95 -36.38
CA GLU A 424 -25.91 30.64 -37.48
C GLU A 424 -24.92 31.40 -38.39
N GLU A 425 -23.76 31.79 -37.85
CA GLU A 425 -22.71 32.59 -38.52
C GLU A 425 -21.53 31.72 -39.01
N LEU A 426 -21.61 30.41 -38.78
CA LEU A 426 -20.55 29.45 -39.03
C LEU A 426 -20.19 29.36 -40.53
N GLN A 427 -18.91 29.52 -40.84
CA GLN A 427 -18.31 29.28 -42.16
C GLN A 427 -17.62 27.90 -42.18
N PRO A 428 -18.25 26.85 -42.73
CA PRO A 428 -17.85 25.48 -42.40
C PRO A 428 -16.43 25.06 -42.81
N ASN A 429 -15.91 25.66 -43.88
CA ASN A 429 -14.58 25.36 -44.41
C ASN A 429 -13.47 26.19 -43.77
N ARG A 430 -13.82 27.26 -43.04
CA ARG A 430 -12.87 28.21 -42.45
C ARG A 430 -12.77 28.05 -40.95
N ASP A 431 -13.90 27.86 -40.28
CA ASP A 431 -13.94 27.89 -38.83
C ASP A 431 -13.56 26.54 -38.22
N VAL A 432 -12.87 26.63 -37.08
CA VAL A 432 -12.40 25.47 -36.31
C VAL A 432 -13.44 24.95 -35.32
N GLY A 433 -14.56 25.65 -35.16
CA GLY A 433 -15.62 25.32 -34.23
C GLY A 433 -16.71 26.37 -34.20
N PHE A 434 -17.70 26.19 -33.32
CA PHE A 434 -18.81 27.12 -33.14
C PHE A 434 -19.38 27.03 -31.72
N ARG A 435 -20.19 28.02 -31.36
CA ARG A 435 -20.95 28.10 -30.11
C ARG A 435 -22.44 27.89 -30.38
N THR A 436 -23.12 27.19 -29.48
CA THR A 436 -24.57 27.02 -29.45
C THR A 436 -25.11 27.24 -28.05
N PHE A 437 -26.40 27.54 -27.94
CA PHE A 437 -27.13 27.48 -26.68
C PHE A 437 -28.10 26.31 -26.74
N GLU A 438 -27.95 25.36 -25.81
CA GLU A 438 -28.82 24.20 -25.70
C GLU A 438 -29.38 24.15 -24.27
N SER A 439 -30.70 24.20 -24.13
CA SER A 439 -31.38 24.12 -22.82
C SER A 439 -30.85 25.12 -21.77
N GLY A 440 -30.54 26.35 -22.19
CA GLY A 440 -30.01 27.40 -21.31
C GLY A 440 -28.51 27.29 -20.98
N ILE A 441 -27.81 26.30 -21.53
CA ILE A 441 -26.37 26.08 -21.32
C ILE A 441 -25.62 26.42 -22.62
N GLU A 442 -24.54 27.18 -22.51
CA GLU A 442 -23.65 27.43 -23.65
C GLU A 442 -22.84 26.15 -23.94
N VAL A 443 -22.85 25.74 -25.20
CA VAL A 443 -22.14 24.57 -25.69
C VAL A 443 -21.16 24.99 -26.76
N VAL A 444 -19.91 24.57 -26.61
CA VAL A 444 -18.83 24.88 -27.54
C VAL A 444 -18.40 23.62 -28.26
N SER A 445 -18.43 23.64 -29.59
CA SER A 445 -18.01 22.52 -30.45
C SER A 445 -16.73 22.89 -31.19
N ILE A 446 -15.64 22.17 -30.96
CA ILE A 446 -14.34 22.42 -31.59
C ILE A 446 -13.89 21.18 -32.34
N ARG A 447 -13.41 21.32 -33.58
CA ARG A 447 -12.87 20.20 -34.36
C ARG A 447 -11.79 19.48 -33.54
N SER A 448 -11.87 18.16 -33.47
CA SER A 448 -10.99 17.38 -32.59
C SER A 448 -9.52 17.54 -32.97
N ALA A 449 -9.20 17.69 -34.26
CA ALA A 449 -7.85 17.97 -34.73
C ALA A 449 -7.31 19.30 -34.18
N GLU A 450 -8.12 20.36 -34.16
CA GLU A 450 -7.73 21.65 -33.60
C GLU A 450 -7.57 21.57 -32.08
N PHE A 451 -8.53 20.95 -31.40
CA PHE A 451 -8.48 20.78 -29.94
C PHE A 451 -7.23 20.01 -29.50
N VAL A 452 -6.85 18.97 -30.23
CA VAL A 452 -5.63 18.20 -29.96
C VAL A 452 -4.37 19.04 -30.23
N ARG A 453 -4.38 19.87 -31.27
CA ARG A 453 -3.27 20.78 -31.61
C ARG A 453 -2.97 21.78 -30.49
N TRP A 454 -3.98 22.18 -29.69
CA TRP A 454 -3.76 23.03 -28.51
C TRP A 454 -2.81 22.42 -27.47
N PHE A 455 -2.65 21.10 -27.50
CA PHE A 455 -1.79 20.34 -26.59
C PHE A 455 -0.70 19.57 -27.34
N GLU A 456 -0.28 20.06 -28.51
CA GLU A 456 0.80 19.47 -29.30
C GLU A 456 2.09 19.34 -28.47
N GLY A 457 2.76 18.18 -28.56
CA GLY A 457 3.90 17.83 -27.71
C GLY A 457 3.56 17.53 -26.24
N LYS A 458 2.29 17.66 -25.83
CA LYS A 458 1.80 17.45 -24.45
C LYS A 458 0.58 16.49 -24.37
N PRO A 459 0.65 15.26 -24.92
CA PRO A 459 -0.50 14.34 -24.95
C PRO A 459 -1.02 13.96 -23.54
N ALA A 460 -0.15 13.95 -22.54
CA ALA A 460 -0.55 13.68 -21.15
C ALA A 460 -1.41 14.81 -20.55
N HIS A 461 -1.20 16.06 -20.95
CA HIS A 461 -2.00 17.22 -20.52
C HIS A 461 -3.40 17.16 -21.11
N LEU A 462 -3.50 16.89 -22.42
CA LEU A 462 -4.79 16.71 -23.11
C LEU A 462 -5.61 15.61 -22.44
N HIS A 463 -5.00 14.46 -22.18
CA HIS A 463 -5.67 13.33 -21.55
C HIS A 463 -6.16 13.64 -20.13
N ALA A 464 -5.31 14.28 -19.33
CA ALA A 464 -5.68 14.71 -17.98
C ALA A 464 -6.86 15.70 -17.99
N LEU A 465 -6.85 16.64 -18.94
CA LEU A 465 -7.91 17.62 -19.10
C LEU A 465 -9.23 16.99 -19.54
N LEU A 466 -9.24 16.14 -20.56
CA LEU A 466 -10.46 15.49 -21.05
C LEU A 466 -11.09 14.60 -19.98
N THR A 467 -10.26 13.88 -19.22
CA THR A 467 -10.72 13.06 -18.08
C THR A 467 -11.37 13.94 -17.01
N TRP A 468 -10.72 15.05 -16.64
CA TRP A 468 -11.28 16.00 -15.67
C TRP A 468 -12.59 16.64 -16.16
N LEU A 469 -12.69 17.04 -17.43
CA LEU A 469 -13.91 17.61 -18.01
C LEU A 469 -15.07 16.60 -17.98
N ASP A 470 -14.80 15.31 -18.19
CA ASP A 470 -15.81 14.25 -18.07
C ASP A 470 -16.26 14.08 -16.61
N GLU A 471 -15.33 14.07 -15.65
CA GLU A 471 -15.63 14.02 -14.21
C GLU A 471 -16.50 15.21 -13.75
N GLN A 472 -16.31 16.39 -14.34
CA GLN A 472 -17.13 17.57 -14.05
C GLN A 472 -18.46 17.61 -14.81
N GLY A 473 -18.77 16.61 -15.66
CA GLY A 473 -19.94 16.61 -16.53
C GLY A 473 -19.92 17.68 -17.63
N ALA A 474 -18.76 18.32 -17.85
CA ALA A 474 -18.55 19.40 -18.80
C ALA A 474 -18.29 18.89 -20.23
N LEU A 475 -18.04 17.60 -20.42
CA LEU A 475 -17.82 17.00 -21.73
C LEU A 475 -19.09 16.34 -22.27
N ARG A 476 -19.48 16.63 -23.52
CA ARG A 476 -20.53 15.89 -24.23
C ARG A 476 -19.89 14.71 -24.94
N LYS A 477 -20.42 13.50 -24.74
CA LYS A 477 -19.94 12.25 -25.36
C LYS A 477 -20.96 11.71 -26.34
N SER A 478 -20.49 10.92 -27.32
CA SER A 478 -21.36 10.18 -28.24
C SER A 478 -22.17 9.09 -27.53
N HIS A 479 -21.65 8.53 -26.44
CA HIS A 479 -22.35 7.62 -25.53
C HIS A 479 -21.95 7.96 -24.09
N GLU A 480 -22.92 8.11 -23.18
CA GLU A 480 -22.65 8.46 -21.78
C GLU A 480 -21.80 7.41 -21.05
N GLY A 481 -21.96 6.13 -21.41
CA GLY A 481 -21.18 5.02 -20.84
C GLY A 481 -19.73 4.88 -21.35
N LYS A 482 -19.31 5.63 -22.38
CA LYS A 482 -17.92 5.58 -22.85
C LYS A 482 -16.99 6.23 -21.83
N ARG A 483 -15.99 5.48 -21.39
CA ARG A 483 -14.93 5.90 -20.46
C ARG A 483 -13.60 6.05 -21.21
N PRO A 484 -12.60 6.72 -20.63
CA PRO A 484 -11.25 6.76 -21.18
C PRO A 484 -10.72 5.34 -21.38
N ILE A 485 -10.44 4.94 -22.62
CA ILE A 485 -9.80 3.67 -22.95
C ILE A 485 -8.50 3.97 -23.69
N GLY A 486 -7.36 3.63 -23.08
CA GLY A 486 -6.03 3.89 -23.66
C GLY A 486 -5.55 5.33 -23.52
N ARG A 487 -4.62 5.74 -24.39
CA ARG A 487 -3.99 7.08 -24.40
C ARG A 487 -4.62 8.07 -25.40
N GLY A 488 -5.67 7.64 -26.09
CA GLY A 488 -6.31 8.39 -27.16
C GLY A 488 -7.43 9.32 -26.69
N TYR A 489 -7.78 10.31 -27.50
CA TYR A 489 -8.86 11.27 -27.23
C TYR A 489 -10.20 10.87 -27.88
N GLU A 490 -10.24 9.78 -28.64
CA GLU A 490 -11.36 9.35 -29.48
C GLU A 490 -12.63 9.06 -28.67
N TRP A 491 -12.47 8.65 -27.41
CA TRP A 491 -13.60 8.41 -26.51
C TRP A 491 -14.38 9.69 -26.17
N ALA A 492 -13.71 10.85 -26.22
CA ALA A 492 -14.27 12.16 -25.90
C ALA A 492 -14.88 12.87 -27.13
N VAL A 493 -14.82 12.25 -28.31
CA VAL A 493 -15.24 12.85 -29.57
C VAL A 493 -16.74 12.64 -29.85
N THR A 494 -17.37 13.67 -30.42
CA THR A 494 -18.74 13.66 -30.94
C THR A 494 -18.83 14.26 -32.35
N SER A 495 -19.98 14.14 -33.00
CA SER A 495 -20.25 14.76 -34.31
C SER A 495 -21.50 15.65 -34.19
N PRO A 496 -21.35 16.91 -33.73
CA PRO A 496 -22.47 17.82 -33.58
C PRO A 496 -23.05 18.20 -34.95
N ARG A 497 -24.37 18.38 -35.03
CA ARG A 497 -25.06 18.73 -36.29
C ARG A 497 -25.01 20.23 -36.54
N ALA A 498 -24.33 20.66 -37.61
CA ALA A 498 -24.41 22.04 -38.14
C ALA A 498 -24.33 22.04 -39.69
N PRO A 499 -25.01 22.98 -40.38
CA PRO A 499 -25.03 23.03 -41.84
C PRO A 499 -23.63 23.12 -42.44
N GLY A 500 -23.30 22.20 -43.36
CA GLY A 500 -21.98 22.15 -44.02
C GLY A 500 -20.79 21.79 -43.14
N PHE A 501 -20.92 21.80 -41.81
CA PHE A 501 -19.84 21.53 -40.87
C PHE A 501 -19.75 20.02 -40.56
N LYS A 502 -18.93 19.32 -41.34
CA LYS A 502 -18.66 17.89 -41.15
C LYS A 502 -17.35 17.70 -40.39
N GLY A 503 -17.36 16.85 -39.36
CA GLY A 503 -16.14 16.47 -38.65
C GLY A 503 -16.35 15.99 -37.22
N ARG A 504 -15.34 15.29 -36.71
CA ARG A 504 -15.18 14.89 -35.32
C ARG A 504 -14.85 16.13 -34.47
N CYS A 505 -15.55 16.31 -33.35
CA CYS A 505 -15.40 17.45 -32.45
C CYS A 505 -15.25 17.03 -30.99
N ILE A 506 -14.53 17.83 -30.21
CA ILE A 506 -14.66 17.87 -28.74
C ILE A 506 -15.74 18.89 -28.43
N VAL A 507 -16.73 18.50 -27.63
CA VAL A 507 -17.89 19.34 -27.32
C VAL A 507 -17.97 19.57 -25.82
N LEU A 508 -17.94 20.84 -25.41
CA LEU A 508 -17.85 21.29 -24.03
C LEU A 508 -19.10 22.05 -23.61
N ARG A 509 -19.56 21.86 -22.36
CA ARG A 509 -20.60 22.65 -21.71
C ARG A 509 -19.96 23.73 -20.86
N LEU A 510 -20.41 24.97 -21.02
CA LEU A 510 -19.97 26.14 -20.27
C LEU A 510 -21.10 26.64 -19.34
N PRO A 511 -20.76 27.25 -18.18
CA PRO A 511 -19.41 27.40 -17.65
C PRO A 511 -18.84 26.06 -17.16
N ILE A 512 -17.55 25.83 -17.38
CA ILE A 512 -16.88 24.66 -16.81
C ILE A 512 -16.75 24.91 -15.29
N PRO A 513 -17.17 23.97 -14.43
CA PRO A 513 -16.99 24.09 -12.98
C PRO A 513 -15.52 24.36 -12.63
N LYS A 514 -15.29 25.23 -11.64
CA LYS A 514 -13.94 25.66 -11.23
C LYS A 514 -13.07 24.49 -10.75
#